data_AF-A0A7S1A5C0-F1
#
_entry.id   AF-A0A7S1A5C0-F1
#
_cell.length_a   1.000
_cell.length_b   1.000
_cell.length_c   1.000
_cell.angle_alpha   90.00
_cell.angle_beta   90.00
_cell.angle_gamma   90.00
#
_symmetry.space_group_name_H-M   'P 1'
#
loop_
_entity.id
_entity.type
_entity.pdbx_description
1 polymer ?
#
loop_
_entity_poly.entity_id
_entity_poly.type
_entity_poly.pdbx_seq_one_letter_code
_entity_poly.pdbx_strand_id
1 'polypeptide(L)'
;EVTGGLCKVASNLLAFTHHNKARYEEVGAFKQTVTRLVSLLSAMMLAQLEGRDSLNAEQAYSLLDAASVDMHRVRALSKSVAKTEVVLQWIKTLIVDGVARGTLTIPPPILARVFHELDESMGRYQAAVRFSEVPFPFPYAATMDLIMLIYTFMTPLVMINLFPSSVYFPTPAVGLLSFFLWSVHLVAGELENPFDCGANDLDLHALQDDLNEKLRTICRVELEDVPTLVVGPEVAACRLSTSKVETGYHEVVKTASSKLRFTHVVGVETRRVKGLRRSKRSDSVQSNVPLRGRRARLITEASSIACSSCRTVDTDMLGSAADVEDDLVNGIVVDVDESDGSTG
;
A
#
# COMPACT_ATOMS: atom_id res chain seq x y z
N GLU A 1 -0.17 12.05 0.56
CA GLU A 1 -0.95 11.01 1.30
C GLU A 1 -1.89 10.14 0.43
N VAL A 2 -2.01 10.36 -0.90
CA VAL A 2 -2.92 9.58 -1.77
C VAL A 2 -2.66 8.06 -1.68
N THR A 3 -1.41 7.63 -1.78
CA THR A 3 -1.02 6.21 -1.66
C THR A 3 -1.12 5.67 -0.23
N GLY A 4 -1.04 6.55 0.78
CA GLY A 4 -1.19 6.17 2.19
C GLY A 4 -2.59 5.68 2.52
N GLY A 5 -3.63 6.29 1.93
CA GLY A 5 -5.02 5.83 2.06
C GLY A 5 -5.23 4.44 1.44
N LEU A 6 -4.66 4.19 0.27
CA LEU A 6 -4.70 2.89 -0.41
C LEU A 6 -4.05 1.77 0.41
N CYS A 7 -2.90 2.05 1.05
CA CYS A 7 -2.25 1.08 1.93
C CYS A 7 -3.10 0.74 3.16
N LYS A 8 -3.80 1.71 3.75
CA LYS A 8 -4.73 1.49 4.88
C LYS A 8 -5.90 0.60 4.47
N VAL A 9 -6.51 0.88 3.31
CA VAL A 9 -7.58 0.06 2.74
C VAL A 9 -7.11 -1.38 2.56
N ALA A 10 -5.94 -1.59 1.93
CA ALA A 10 -5.40 -2.93 1.74
C ALA A 10 -5.13 -3.65 3.07
N SER A 11 -4.52 -2.96 4.04
CA SER A 11 -4.25 -3.52 5.38
C SER A 11 -5.53 -3.94 6.09
N ASN A 12 -6.57 -3.12 6.05
CA ASN A 12 -7.86 -3.44 6.66
C ASN A 12 -8.47 -4.66 5.97
N LEU A 13 -8.56 -4.67 4.63
CA LEU A 13 -9.10 -5.80 3.87
C LEU A 13 -8.33 -7.11 4.10
N LEU A 14 -7.01 -7.06 4.20
CA LEU A 14 -6.18 -8.23 4.48
C LEU A 14 -6.45 -8.75 5.90
N ALA A 15 -6.46 -7.88 6.91
CA ALA A 15 -6.78 -8.25 8.30
C ALA A 15 -8.17 -8.87 8.42
N PHE A 16 -9.11 -8.36 7.62
CA PHE A 16 -10.50 -8.77 7.61
C PHE A 16 -10.75 -10.21 7.14
N THR A 17 -9.78 -10.77 6.43
CA THR A 17 -9.86 -12.13 5.92
C THR A 17 -9.42 -13.19 6.93
N HIS A 18 -8.87 -12.83 8.10
CA HIS A 18 -8.37 -13.80 9.08
C HIS A 18 -9.47 -14.50 9.89
N HIS A 19 -10.67 -13.94 9.95
CA HIS A 19 -11.81 -14.50 10.71
C HIS A 19 -12.90 -15.00 9.76
N ASN A 20 -12.56 -15.91 8.84
CA ASN A 20 -13.54 -16.45 7.90
C ASN A 20 -13.75 -17.96 8.05
N LYS A 21 -14.89 -18.42 7.52
CA LYS A 21 -15.25 -19.83 7.42
C LYS A 21 -14.85 -20.44 6.08
N ALA A 22 -14.22 -19.65 5.21
CA ALA A 22 -13.88 -20.00 3.84
C ALA A 22 -12.59 -20.84 3.76
N ARG A 23 -12.37 -21.48 2.60
CA ARG A 23 -11.17 -22.29 2.37
C ARG A 23 -9.93 -21.38 2.28
N TYR A 24 -8.82 -21.78 2.90
CA TYR A 24 -7.55 -21.02 2.90
C TYR A 24 -7.08 -20.59 1.50
N GLU A 25 -7.34 -21.41 0.47
CA GLU A 25 -7.04 -21.07 -0.94
C GLU A 25 -7.82 -19.85 -1.45
N GLU A 26 -9.10 -19.72 -1.10
CA GLU A 26 -9.94 -18.59 -1.52
C GLU A 26 -9.51 -17.30 -0.81
N VAL A 27 -9.10 -17.43 0.46
CA VAL A 27 -8.53 -16.34 1.24
C VAL A 27 -7.24 -15.83 0.60
N GLY A 28 -6.33 -16.76 0.29
CA GLY A 28 -5.08 -16.44 -0.40
C GLY A 28 -5.33 -15.76 -1.74
N ALA A 29 -6.25 -16.30 -2.55
CA ALA A 29 -6.61 -15.69 -3.84
C ALA A 29 -7.19 -14.28 -3.68
N PHE A 30 -8.06 -14.05 -2.70
CA PHE A 30 -8.61 -12.73 -2.40
C PHE A 30 -7.52 -11.74 -1.98
N LYS A 31 -6.68 -12.12 -1.01
CA LYS A 31 -5.55 -11.29 -0.54
C LYS A 31 -4.64 -10.88 -1.69
N GLN A 32 -4.24 -11.86 -2.52
CA GLN A 32 -3.35 -11.65 -3.67
C GLN A 32 -4.00 -10.76 -4.75
N THR A 33 -5.31 -10.90 -4.98
CA THR A 33 -6.04 -10.10 -5.97
C THR A 33 -6.20 -8.65 -5.50
N VAL A 34 -6.61 -8.42 -4.24
CA VAL A 34 -6.75 -7.07 -3.67
C VAL A 34 -5.43 -6.32 -3.72
N THR A 35 -4.34 -6.91 -3.26
CA THR A 35 -3.02 -6.25 -3.23
C THR A 35 -2.58 -5.80 -4.62
N ARG A 36 -2.80 -6.61 -5.66
CA ARG A 36 -2.44 -6.27 -7.04
C ARG A 36 -3.36 -5.22 -7.65
N LEU A 37 -4.66 -5.29 -7.39
CA LEU A 37 -5.61 -4.26 -7.85
C LEU A 37 -5.34 -2.91 -7.19
N VAL A 38 -4.94 -2.88 -5.92
CA VAL A 38 -4.55 -1.63 -5.24
C VAL A 38 -3.26 -1.05 -5.80
N SER A 39 -2.25 -1.90 -6.10
CA SER A 39 -1.03 -1.49 -6.79
C SER A 39 -1.32 -0.93 -8.19
N LEU A 40 -2.21 -1.60 -8.95
CA LEU A 40 -2.66 -1.15 -10.26
C LEU A 40 -3.42 0.17 -10.18
N LEU A 41 -4.34 0.32 -9.21
CA LEU A 41 -5.08 1.56 -9.00
C LEU A 41 -4.14 2.74 -8.76
N SER A 42 -3.15 2.56 -7.87
CA SER A 42 -2.13 3.58 -7.61
C SER A 42 -1.33 3.94 -8.85
N ALA A 43 -0.85 2.94 -9.61
CA ALA A 43 -0.11 3.20 -10.84
C ALA A 43 -0.94 3.97 -11.88
N MET A 44 -2.23 3.65 -12.01
CA MET A 44 -3.14 4.37 -12.91
C MET A 44 -3.36 5.82 -12.46
N MET A 45 -3.50 6.06 -11.16
CA MET A 45 -3.62 7.39 -10.58
C MET A 45 -2.35 8.22 -10.83
N LEU A 46 -1.17 7.66 -10.57
CA LEU A 46 0.10 8.35 -10.76
C LEU A 46 0.37 8.65 -12.24
N ALA A 47 0.10 7.69 -13.14
CA ALA A 47 0.26 7.90 -14.58
C ALA A 47 -0.62 9.03 -15.13
N GLN A 48 -1.83 9.16 -14.59
CA GLN A 48 -2.73 10.25 -14.98
C GLN A 48 -2.29 11.60 -14.39
N LEU A 49 -1.74 11.64 -13.16
CA LEU A 49 -1.17 12.88 -12.58
C LEU A 49 0.05 13.39 -13.36
N GLU A 50 0.84 12.48 -13.89
CA GLU A 50 2.01 12.77 -14.72
C GLU A 50 1.62 13.29 -16.13
N GLY A 51 0.32 13.34 -16.45
CA GLY A 51 -0.16 13.71 -17.78
C GLY A 51 0.21 12.70 -18.88
N ARG A 52 0.71 11.51 -18.52
CA ARG A 52 1.06 10.47 -19.48
C ARG A 52 -0.20 9.74 -19.96
N ASP A 53 -0.25 9.45 -21.26
CA ASP A 53 -1.26 8.57 -21.80
C ASP A 53 -1.19 7.22 -21.09
N SER A 54 -2.26 6.94 -20.34
CA SER A 54 -2.47 5.82 -19.43
C SER A 54 -2.41 4.42 -20.06
N LEU A 55 -1.98 4.32 -21.32
CA LEU A 55 -1.67 3.09 -22.03
C LEU A 55 -0.29 2.53 -21.68
N ASN A 56 0.64 3.38 -21.25
CA ASN A 56 1.99 2.98 -20.88
C ASN A 56 2.19 2.85 -19.37
N ALA A 57 1.12 2.89 -18.55
CA ALA A 57 1.24 2.79 -17.09
C ALA A 57 1.94 1.48 -16.65
N GLU A 58 1.73 0.37 -17.39
CA GLU A 58 2.45 -0.89 -17.17
C GLU A 58 3.96 -0.81 -17.48
N GLN A 59 4.37 0.06 -18.41
CA GLN A 59 5.77 0.33 -18.72
C GLN A 59 6.39 1.40 -17.83
N ALA A 60 5.57 2.36 -17.37
CA ALA A 60 6.03 3.51 -16.62
C ALA A 60 6.23 3.16 -15.14
N TYR A 61 5.29 2.46 -14.52
CA TYR A 61 5.32 2.20 -13.10
C TYR A 61 5.56 0.73 -12.79
N SER A 62 6.28 0.47 -11.69
CA SER A 62 6.43 -0.88 -11.18
C SER A 62 5.05 -1.38 -10.72
N LEU A 63 4.56 -2.44 -11.36
CA LEU A 63 3.33 -3.11 -10.96
C LEU A 63 3.67 -4.36 -10.15
N LEU A 64 2.89 -4.60 -9.10
CA LEU A 64 3.03 -5.81 -8.31
C LEU A 64 2.50 -7.01 -9.12
N ASP A 65 3.42 -7.72 -9.79
CA ASP A 65 3.14 -8.99 -10.51
C ASP A 65 1.84 -8.96 -11.34
N ALA A 66 1.79 -8.07 -12.33
CA ALA A 66 0.62 -7.93 -13.22
C ALA A 66 0.32 -9.21 -14.02
N ALA A 67 1.29 -10.09 -14.21
CA ALA A 67 1.16 -11.32 -14.99
C ALA A 67 0.22 -12.36 -14.37
N SER A 68 0.01 -12.31 -13.04
CA SER A 68 -0.90 -13.23 -12.35
C SER A 68 -2.34 -12.74 -12.25
N VAL A 69 -2.65 -11.55 -12.78
CA VAL A 69 -4.01 -11.03 -12.93
C VAL A 69 -4.51 -11.30 -14.35
N ASP A 70 -5.84 -11.37 -14.53
CA ASP A 70 -6.46 -11.52 -15.85
C ASP A 70 -6.12 -10.34 -16.77
N MET A 71 -5.06 -10.54 -17.55
CA MET A 71 -4.50 -9.54 -18.44
C MET A 71 -5.45 -9.16 -19.57
N HIS A 72 -6.45 -10.00 -19.89
CA HIS A 72 -7.45 -9.63 -20.90
C HIS A 72 -8.30 -8.44 -20.42
N ARG A 73 -8.71 -8.46 -19.14
CA ARG A 73 -9.47 -7.36 -18.53
C ARG A 73 -8.62 -6.11 -18.32
N VAL A 74 -7.37 -6.30 -17.88
CA VAL A 74 -6.43 -5.19 -17.72
C VAL A 74 -6.15 -4.52 -19.08
N ARG A 75 -5.90 -5.28 -20.15
CA ARG A 75 -5.76 -4.71 -21.49
C ARG A 75 -7.03 -4.06 -22.00
N ALA A 76 -8.22 -4.56 -21.66
CA ALA A 76 -9.49 -3.93 -22.03
C ALA A 76 -9.65 -2.54 -21.41
N LEU A 77 -8.96 -2.26 -20.29
CA LEU A 77 -8.92 -0.94 -19.64
C LEU A 77 -8.37 0.14 -20.56
N SER A 78 -7.48 -0.20 -21.50
CA SER A 78 -6.93 0.74 -22.49
C SER A 78 -8.01 1.51 -23.26
N LYS A 79 -9.16 0.89 -23.48
CA LYS A 79 -10.29 1.44 -24.25
C LYS A 79 -11.22 2.32 -23.42
N SER A 80 -11.11 2.29 -22.09
CA SER A 80 -11.97 3.08 -21.20
C SER A 80 -11.47 4.51 -21.10
N VAL A 81 -12.40 5.46 -21.03
CA VAL A 81 -12.12 6.88 -20.78
C VAL A 81 -11.73 7.09 -19.31
N ALA A 82 -12.44 6.43 -18.40
CA ALA A 82 -12.29 6.57 -16.95
C ALA A 82 -11.61 5.31 -16.37
N LYS A 83 -10.30 5.18 -16.59
CA LYS A 83 -9.54 3.95 -16.26
C LYS A 83 -9.42 3.75 -14.75
N THR A 84 -9.10 4.80 -14.03
CA THR A 84 -8.93 4.80 -12.57
C THR A 84 -10.22 4.38 -11.87
N GLU A 85 -11.35 4.91 -12.31
CA GLU A 85 -12.69 4.63 -11.80
C GLU A 85 -13.10 3.17 -12.05
N VAL A 86 -12.73 2.61 -13.20
CA VAL A 86 -13.00 1.20 -13.50
C VAL A 86 -12.24 0.27 -12.55
N VAL A 87 -10.96 0.54 -12.28
CA VAL A 87 -10.18 -0.27 -11.31
C VAL A 87 -10.73 -0.11 -9.89
N LEU A 88 -11.11 1.11 -9.50
CA LEU A 88 -11.79 1.37 -8.23
C LEU A 88 -13.06 0.53 -8.09
N GLN A 89 -13.87 0.47 -9.15
CA GLN A 89 -15.09 -0.33 -9.18
C GLN A 89 -14.81 -1.84 -9.12
N TRP A 90 -13.72 -2.32 -9.72
CA TRP A 90 -13.30 -3.71 -9.59
C TRP A 90 -12.97 -4.07 -8.14
N ILE A 91 -12.25 -3.20 -7.42
CA ILE A 91 -11.96 -3.40 -6.00
C ILE A 91 -13.26 -3.43 -5.19
N LYS A 92 -14.17 -2.47 -5.39
CA LYS A 92 -15.47 -2.47 -4.69
C LYS A 92 -16.28 -3.73 -4.96
N THR A 93 -16.33 -4.16 -6.22
CA THR A 93 -17.05 -5.38 -6.63
C THR A 93 -16.42 -6.62 -5.99
N LEU A 94 -15.08 -6.69 -5.95
CA LEU A 94 -14.35 -7.77 -5.30
C LEU A 94 -14.66 -7.85 -3.81
N ILE A 95 -14.76 -6.72 -3.11
CA ILE A 95 -15.14 -6.67 -1.70
C ILE A 95 -16.56 -7.21 -1.49
N VAL A 96 -17.53 -6.73 -2.27
CA VAL A 96 -18.94 -7.16 -2.18
C VAL A 96 -19.07 -8.67 -2.43
N ASP A 97 -18.37 -9.17 -3.45
CA ASP A 97 -18.34 -10.59 -3.81
C ASP A 97 -17.66 -11.44 -2.73
N GLY A 98 -16.61 -10.91 -2.09
CA GLY A 98 -15.97 -11.53 -0.92
C GLY A 98 -16.85 -11.62 0.32
N VAL A 99 -17.78 -10.66 0.51
CA VAL A 99 -18.80 -10.73 1.57
C VAL A 99 -19.84 -11.79 1.23
N ALA A 100 -20.35 -11.81 -0.01
CA ALA A 100 -21.36 -12.79 -0.45
C ALA A 100 -20.86 -14.24 -0.33
N ARG A 101 -19.58 -14.49 -0.62
CA ARG A 101 -18.94 -15.81 -0.46
C ARG A 101 -18.54 -16.17 0.97
N GLY A 102 -18.65 -15.24 1.93
CA GLY A 102 -18.22 -15.46 3.31
C GLY A 102 -16.70 -15.44 3.51
N THR A 103 -15.92 -15.00 2.51
CA THR A 103 -14.48 -14.75 2.66
C THR A 103 -14.21 -13.56 3.59
N LEU A 104 -15.14 -12.60 3.63
CA LEU A 104 -15.18 -11.45 4.54
C LEU A 104 -16.39 -11.59 5.48
N THR A 105 -16.18 -11.98 6.74
CA THR A 105 -17.27 -12.22 7.73
C THR A 105 -17.41 -11.06 8.73
N ILE A 106 -17.42 -9.82 8.24
CA ILE A 106 -17.29 -8.62 9.12
C ILE A 106 -18.59 -7.83 9.20
N PRO A 107 -18.89 -7.24 10.37
CA PRO A 107 -20.04 -6.36 10.51
C PRO A 107 -20.05 -5.21 9.49
N PRO A 108 -21.21 -4.90 8.89
CA PRO A 108 -21.35 -3.85 7.87
C PRO A 108 -20.75 -2.47 8.27
N PRO A 109 -20.84 -1.99 9.52
CA PRO A 109 -20.28 -0.68 9.89
C PRO A 109 -18.76 -0.59 9.72
N ILE A 110 -18.04 -1.67 9.98
CA ILE A 110 -16.58 -1.72 9.86
C ILE A 110 -16.19 -1.79 8.38
N LEU A 111 -16.95 -2.54 7.58
CA LEU A 111 -16.72 -2.61 6.14
C LEU A 111 -17.02 -1.28 5.44
N ALA A 112 -18.05 -0.55 5.87
CA ALA A 112 -18.38 0.78 5.38
C ALA A 112 -17.21 1.76 5.54
N ARG A 113 -16.41 1.62 6.61
CA ARG A 113 -15.20 2.43 6.82
C ARG A 113 -14.17 2.23 5.71
N VAL A 114 -14.00 1.00 5.22
CA VAL A 114 -13.07 0.70 4.12
C VAL A 114 -13.53 1.33 2.80
N PHE A 115 -14.84 1.26 2.50
CA PHE A 115 -15.39 1.95 1.33
C PHE A 115 -15.21 3.46 1.41
N HIS A 116 -15.44 4.04 2.60
CA HIS A 116 -15.21 5.46 2.83
C HIS A 116 -13.75 5.85 2.64
N GLU A 117 -12.79 5.09 3.20
CA GLU A 117 -11.36 5.35 3.03
C GLU A 117 -10.90 5.21 1.57
N LEU A 118 -11.50 4.29 0.82
CA LEU A 118 -11.25 4.11 -0.60
C LEU A 118 -11.76 5.31 -1.41
N ASP A 119 -12.98 5.79 -1.13
CA ASP A 119 -13.56 6.97 -1.78
C ASP A 119 -12.83 8.27 -1.39
N GLU A 120 -12.40 8.38 -0.14
CA GLU A 120 -11.59 9.51 0.33
C GLU A 120 -10.21 9.52 -0.35
N SER A 121 -9.62 8.35 -0.60
CA SER A 121 -8.37 8.23 -1.38
C SER A 121 -8.56 8.69 -2.82
N MET A 122 -9.68 8.32 -3.45
CA MET A 122 -10.05 8.79 -4.79
C MET A 122 -10.31 10.30 -4.82
N GLY A 123 -10.97 10.85 -3.81
CA GLY A 123 -11.21 12.29 -3.69
C GLY A 123 -9.92 13.10 -3.55
N ARG A 124 -8.95 12.62 -2.76
CA ARG A 124 -7.61 13.23 -2.66
C ARG A 124 -6.87 13.23 -4.00
N TYR A 125 -7.01 12.14 -4.75
CA TYR A 125 -6.44 12.04 -6.09
C TYR A 125 -7.08 13.02 -7.08
N GLN A 126 -8.42 13.09 -7.13
CA GLN A 126 -9.11 14.06 -7.98
C GLN A 126 -8.75 15.50 -7.63
N ALA A 127 -8.53 15.81 -6.34
CA ALA A 127 -8.01 17.10 -5.94
C ALA A 127 -6.61 17.35 -6.50
N ALA A 128 -5.71 16.37 -6.45
CA ALA A 128 -4.37 16.46 -7.05
C ALA A 128 -4.43 16.63 -8.58
N VAL A 129 -5.33 15.91 -9.26
CA VAL A 129 -5.55 16.07 -10.70
C VAL A 129 -6.00 17.50 -11.03
N ARG A 130 -6.92 18.07 -10.25
CA ARG A 130 -7.33 19.48 -10.45
C ARG A 130 -6.18 20.47 -10.27
N PHE A 131 -5.23 20.21 -9.37
CA PHE A 131 -4.04 21.06 -9.23
C PHE A 131 -3.11 20.97 -10.44
N SER A 132 -3.02 19.81 -11.08
CA SER A 132 -2.23 19.63 -12.30
C SER A 132 -2.94 20.15 -13.55
N GLU A 133 -4.25 19.95 -13.66
CA GLU A 133 -5.05 20.28 -14.86
C GLU A 133 -5.51 21.74 -14.92
N VAL A 134 -5.58 22.45 -13.78
CA VAL A 134 -5.97 23.87 -13.75
C VAL A 134 -4.70 24.71 -13.76
N PRO A 135 -4.21 25.13 -14.95
CA PRO A 135 -2.99 25.93 -15.04
C PRO A 135 -3.20 27.29 -14.37
N PHE A 136 -2.09 27.90 -13.92
CA PHE A 136 -2.15 29.27 -13.46
C PHE A 136 -2.69 30.18 -14.58
N PRO A 137 -3.56 31.17 -14.26
CA PRO A 137 -4.21 31.92 -15.32
C PRO A 137 -3.18 32.66 -16.19
N PHE A 138 -3.19 32.36 -17.48
CA PHE A 138 -2.23 32.89 -18.45
C PHE A 138 -2.00 34.41 -18.37
N PRO A 139 -3.04 35.27 -18.19
CA PRO A 139 -2.82 36.72 -18.07
C PRO A 139 -1.93 37.11 -16.87
N TYR A 140 -1.96 36.35 -15.78
CA TYR A 140 -1.10 36.62 -14.62
C TYR A 140 0.34 36.21 -14.89
N ALA A 141 0.57 35.05 -15.51
CA ALA A 141 1.92 34.63 -15.93
C ALA A 141 2.54 35.66 -16.89
N ALA A 142 1.81 36.02 -17.95
CA ALA A 142 2.27 36.97 -18.96
C ALA A 142 2.56 38.38 -18.39
N THR A 143 1.77 38.83 -17.39
CA THR A 143 2.02 40.13 -16.74
C THR A 143 3.24 40.09 -15.82
N MET A 144 3.50 38.98 -15.12
CA MET A 144 4.72 38.81 -14.33
C MET A 144 5.97 38.81 -15.22
N ASP A 145 5.94 38.09 -16.34
CA ASP A 145 7.04 38.08 -17.32
C ASP A 145 7.33 39.49 -17.85
N LEU A 146 6.28 40.23 -18.19
CA LEU A 146 6.40 41.61 -18.67
C LEU A 146 6.98 42.54 -17.60
N ILE A 147 6.53 42.43 -16.35
CA ILE A 147 7.06 43.22 -15.23
C ILE A 147 8.54 42.91 -15.01
N MET A 148 8.93 41.63 -15.05
CA MET A 148 10.32 41.19 -14.93
C MET A 148 11.20 41.72 -16.06
N LEU A 149 10.68 41.75 -17.28
CA LEU A 149 11.36 42.31 -18.44
C LEU A 149 11.56 43.83 -18.28
N ILE A 150 10.50 44.57 -17.97
CA ILE A 150 10.57 46.02 -17.72
C ILE A 150 11.54 46.32 -16.58
N TYR A 151 11.48 45.55 -15.50
CA TYR A 151 12.38 45.67 -14.37
C TYR A 151 13.85 45.53 -14.77
N THR A 152 14.16 44.54 -15.60
CA THR A 152 15.53 44.25 -16.07
C THR A 152 16.11 45.39 -16.90
N PHE A 153 15.28 46.09 -17.69
CA PHE A 153 15.72 47.24 -18.49
C PHE A 153 15.70 48.57 -17.72
N MET A 154 14.74 48.77 -16.81
CA MET A 154 14.63 50.01 -16.04
C MET A 154 15.68 50.13 -14.94
N THR A 155 16.01 49.01 -14.27
CA THR A 155 17.00 48.99 -13.19
C THR A 155 18.38 49.57 -13.59
N PRO A 156 19.00 49.18 -14.74
CA PRO A 156 20.25 49.79 -15.16
C PRO A 156 20.11 51.28 -15.49
N LEU A 157 19.01 51.70 -16.13
CA LEU A 157 18.76 53.11 -16.45
C LEU A 157 18.69 53.97 -15.18
N VAL A 158 17.96 53.51 -14.16
CA VAL A 158 17.84 54.22 -12.87
C VAL A 158 19.18 54.25 -12.13
N MET A 159 19.92 53.15 -12.12
CA MET A 159 21.21 53.06 -11.41
C MET A 159 22.31 53.96 -12.01
N ILE A 160 22.35 54.13 -13.34
CA ILE A 160 23.27 55.07 -14.00
C ILE A 160 22.97 56.52 -13.61
N ASN A 161 21.69 56.88 -13.47
CA ASN A 161 21.29 58.23 -13.07
C ASN A 161 21.55 58.51 -11.57
N LEU A 162 21.43 57.50 -10.70
CA LEU A 162 21.70 57.63 -9.27
C LEU A 162 23.19 57.77 -8.94
N PHE A 163 24.06 57.13 -9.72
CA PHE A 163 25.51 57.11 -9.49
C PHE A 163 26.31 57.60 -10.71
N PRO A 164 26.18 58.89 -11.08
CA PRO A 164 26.82 59.42 -12.28
C PRO A 164 28.35 59.42 -12.20
N SER A 165 28.93 59.42 -10.99
CA SER A 165 30.37 59.58 -10.76
C SER A 165 31.15 58.28 -10.69
N SER A 166 30.49 57.10 -10.67
CA SER A 166 31.17 55.81 -10.50
C SER A 166 30.42 54.66 -11.14
N VAL A 167 31.10 53.89 -11.99
CA VAL A 167 30.55 52.71 -12.69
C VAL A 167 30.82 51.40 -11.93
N TYR A 168 31.77 51.41 -10.99
CA TYR A 168 32.23 50.20 -10.29
C TYR A 168 31.22 49.63 -9.30
N PHE A 169 30.36 50.46 -8.71
CA PHE A 169 29.33 50.03 -7.75
C PHE A 169 27.98 49.68 -8.41
N PRO A 170 27.44 50.47 -9.36
CA PRO A 170 26.14 50.19 -9.97
C PRO A 170 26.12 48.91 -10.80
N THR A 171 27.20 48.62 -11.53
CA THR A 171 27.29 47.46 -12.42
C THR A 171 27.07 46.12 -11.68
N PRO A 172 27.81 45.78 -10.61
CA PRO A 172 27.55 44.56 -9.85
C PRO A 172 26.22 44.61 -9.07
N ALA A 173 25.78 45.80 -8.63
CA ALA A 173 24.51 45.94 -7.91
C ALA A 173 23.29 45.61 -8.79
N VAL A 174 23.26 46.07 -10.04
CA VAL A 174 22.22 45.73 -11.02
C VAL A 174 22.22 44.23 -11.30
N GLY A 175 23.40 43.65 -11.57
CA GLY A 175 23.54 42.22 -11.85
C GLY A 175 23.04 41.35 -10.68
N LEU A 176 23.42 41.71 -9.45
CA LEU A 176 22.99 40.99 -8.25
C LEU A 176 21.47 41.10 -8.03
N LEU A 177 20.91 42.29 -8.19
CA LEU A 177 19.49 42.53 -7.95
C LEU A 177 18.60 41.87 -9.00
N SER A 178 18.98 41.96 -10.28
CA SER A 178 18.32 41.22 -11.36
C SER A 178 18.44 39.72 -11.15
N PHE A 179 19.61 39.21 -10.76
CA PHE A 179 19.82 37.79 -10.49
C PHE A 179 18.85 37.27 -9.42
N PHE A 180 18.70 37.95 -8.29
CA PHE A 180 17.80 37.51 -7.22
C PHE A 180 16.34 37.46 -7.68
N LEU A 181 15.86 38.50 -8.38
CA LEU A 181 14.47 38.55 -8.81
C LEU A 181 14.17 37.53 -9.91
N TRP A 182 15.08 37.35 -10.88
CA TRP A 182 14.95 36.29 -11.88
C TRP A 182 15.01 34.90 -11.26
N SER A 183 15.89 34.69 -10.26
CA SER A 183 15.97 33.42 -9.56
C SER A 183 14.65 33.08 -8.86
N VAL A 184 14.01 34.03 -8.16
CA VAL A 184 12.72 33.79 -7.50
C VAL A 184 11.62 33.52 -8.52
N HIS A 185 11.58 34.27 -9.61
CA HIS A 185 10.59 34.10 -10.68
C HIS A 185 10.72 32.72 -11.35
N LEU A 186 11.93 32.28 -11.70
CA LEU A 186 12.17 30.96 -12.29
C LEU A 186 11.83 29.83 -11.31
N VAL A 187 12.22 29.96 -10.03
CA VAL A 187 11.87 28.97 -8.99
C VAL A 187 10.36 28.87 -8.80
N ALA A 188 9.63 29.99 -8.88
CA ALA A 188 8.17 29.97 -8.80
C ALA A 188 7.54 29.20 -9.98
N GLY A 189 8.11 29.30 -11.18
CA GLY A 189 7.67 28.52 -12.35
C GLY A 189 7.90 27.02 -12.18
N GLU A 190 9.07 26.61 -11.69
CA GLU A 190 9.37 25.20 -11.41
C GLU A 190 8.48 24.62 -10.30
N LEU A 191 7.98 25.44 -9.36
CA LEU A 191 7.10 25.01 -8.27
C LEU A 191 5.61 24.97 -8.64
N GLU A 192 5.23 25.41 -9.85
CA GLU A 192 3.83 25.49 -10.27
C GLU A 192 3.20 24.10 -10.43
N ASN A 193 3.93 23.17 -11.07
CA ASN A 193 3.47 21.81 -11.31
C ASN A 193 4.49 20.78 -10.78
N PRO A 194 4.29 20.21 -9.57
CA PRO A 194 5.24 19.29 -8.95
C PRO A 194 5.22 17.88 -9.56
N PHE A 195 4.47 17.66 -10.65
CA PHE A 195 4.26 16.35 -11.27
C PHE A 195 4.94 16.21 -12.65
N ASP A 196 5.67 17.23 -13.12
CA ASP A 196 6.18 17.32 -14.50
C ASP A 196 7.52 16.60 -14.74
N CYS A 197 7.89 15.68 -13.83
CA CYS A 197 9.11 14.85 -13.90
C CYS A 197 10.44 15.63 -13.97
N GLY A 198 10.44 16.90 -13.56
CA GLY A 198 11.62 17.73 -13.39
C GLY A 198 12.54 17.21 -12.27
N ALA A 199 13.78 17.69 -12.24
CA ALA A 199 14.77 17.26 -11.26
C ALA A 199 14.37 17.60 -9.80
N ASN A 200 13.50 18.59 -9.61
CA ASN A 200 13.01 19.03 -8.29
C ASN A 200 11.55 18.62 -8.04
N ASP A 201 10.98 17.77 -8.88
CA ASP A 201 9.59 17.34 -8.78
C ASP A 201 9.42 16.13 -7.85
N LEU A 202 8.16 15.80 -7.57
CA LEU A 202 7.84 14.64 -6.77
C LEU A 202 8.18 13.36 -7.54
N ASP A 203 9.00 12.50 -6.93
CA ASP A 203 9.31 11.19 -7.49
C ASP A 203 8.11 10.23 -7.34
N LEU A 204 7.26 10.22 -8.38
CA LEU A 204 6.08 9.37 -8.46
C LEU A 204 6.44 7.89 -8.56
N HIS A 205 7.61 7.55 -9.12
CA HIS A 205 8.06 6.17 -9.22
C HIS A 205 8.46 5.64 -7.84
N ALA A 206 9.23 6.40 -7.08
CA ALA A 206 9.57 6.06 -5.70
C ALA A 206 8.31 5.92 -4.82
N LEU A 207 7.29 6.74 -5.05
CA LEU A 207 6.02 6.65 -4.33
C LEU A 207 5.27 5.35 -4.63
N GLN A 208 5.27 4.89 -5.88
CA GLN A 208 4.71 3.59 -6.27
C GLN A 208 5.51 2.43 -5.69
N ASP A 209 6.84 2.50 -5.73
CA ASP A 209 7.73 1.47 -5.19
C ASP A 209 7.56 1.31 -3.68
N ASP A 210 7.48 2.42 -2.94
CA ASP A 210 7.20 2.43 -1.50
C ASP A 210 5.84 1.82 -1.17
N LEU A 211 4.79 2.14 -1.95
CA LEU A 211 3.49 1.51 -1.80
C LEU A 211 3.57 -0.01 -2.06
N ASN A 212 4.23 -0.41 -3.14
CA ASN A 212 4.37 -1.81 -3.51
C ASN A 212 5.11 -2.63 -2.45
N GLU A 213 6.17 -2.08 -1.85
CA GLU A 213 6.91 -2.75 -0.79
C GLU A 213 6.06 -2.88 0.49
N LYS A 214 5.31 -1.84 0.84
CA LYS A 214 4.34 -1.90 1.95
C LYS A 214 3.27 -2.95 1.71
N LEU A 215 2.66 -2.94 0.53
CA LEU A 215 1.65 -3.91 0.08
C LEU A 215 2.18 -5.35 0.13
N ARG A 216 3.42 -5.57 -0.31
CA ARG A 216 4.08 -6.87 -0.25
C ARG A 216 4.32 -7.35 1.18
N THR A 217 4.72 -6.42 2.05
CA THR A 217 4.98 -6.71 3.47
C THR A 217 3.70 -7.09 4.19
N ILE A 218 2.63 -6.29 4.06
CA ILE A 218 1.35 -6.57 4.74
C ILE A 218 0.66 -7.83 4.19
N CYS A 219 0.83 -8.13 2.89
CA CYS A 219 0.24 -9.32 2.27
C CYS A 219 0.85 -10.63 2.79
N ARG A 220 2.08 -10.60 3.33
CA ARG A 220 2.77 -11.76 3.89
C ARG A 220 2.36 -12.09 5.32
N VAL A 221 1.72 -11.16 6.03
CA VAL A 221 1.36 -11.36 7.43
C VAL A 221 0.23 -12.38 7.53
N GLU A 222 0.52 -13.48 8.23
CA GLU A 222 -0.42 -14.52 8.58
C GLU A 222 -0.82 -14.43 10.06
N LEU A 223 -1.89 -15.13 10.46
CA LEU A 223 -2.35 -15.09 11.86
C LEU A 223 -1.28 -15.63 12.81
N GLU A 224 -0.51 -16.61 12.34
CA GLU A 224 0.56 -17.28 13.08
C GLU A 224 1.74 -16.35 13.40
N ASP A 225 1.90 -15.25 12.63
CA ASP A 225 2.95 -14.27 12.85
C ASP A 225 2.66 -13.31 14.01
N VAL A 226 1.41 -13.28 14.51
CA VAL A 226 1.00 -12.36 15.58
C VAL A 226 1.60 -12.84 16.90
N PRO A 227 2.50 -12.05 17.53
CA PRO A 227 3.17 -12.48 18.74
C PRO A 227 2.18 -12.61 19.91
N THR A 228 2.15 -13.77 20.53
CA THR A 228 1.34 -14.04 21.73
C THR A 228 2.16 -13.84 23.01
N LEU A 229 1.50 -13.51 24.11
CA LEU A 229 2.13 -13.46 25.42
C LEU A 229 2.74 -14.81 25.79
N VAL A 230 4.06 -14.83 25.99
CA VAL A 230 4.81 -16.03 26.43
C VAL A 230 4.62 -16.29 27.93
N VAL A 231 4.30 -15.24 28.69
CA VAL A 231 4.08 -15.30 30.14
C VAL A 231 2.59 -15.16 30.46
N GLY A 232 2.18 -15.73 31.61
CA GLY A 232 0.81 -15.57 32.10
C GLY A 232 0.42 -14.09 32.27
N PRO A 233 -0.88 -13.76 32.12
CA PRO A 233 -1.36 -12.37 32.13
C PRO A 233 -1.04 -11.64 33.44
N GLU A 234 -1.06 -12.35 34.57
CA GLU A 234 -0.71 -11.78 35.88
C GLU A 234 0.76 -11.37 35.99
N VAL A 235 1.66 -12.20 35.47
CA VAL A 235 3.11 -11.92 35.46
C VAL A 235 3.42 -10.79 34.49
N ALA A 236 2.75 -10.75 33.33
CA ALA A 236 2.85 -9.64 32.39
C ALA A 236 2.41 -8.31 33.04
N ALA A 237 1.26 -8.31 33.73
CA ALA A 237 0.73 -7.14 34.41
C ALA A 237 1.64 -6.66 35.56
N CYS A 238 2.21 -7.59 36.34
CA CYS A 238 3.22 -7.26 37.36
C CYS A 238 4.47 -6.62 36.75
N ARG A 239 4.98 -7.15 35.63
CA ARG A 239 6.15 -6.56 34.95
C ARG A 239 5.85 -5.17 34.39
N LEU A 240 4.64 -4.96 33.88
CA LEU A 240 4.19 -3.67 33.36
C LEU A 240 4.13 -2.60 34.48
N SER A 241 3.61 -2.96 35.66
CA SER A 241 3.47 -2.04 36.80
C SER A 241 4.81 -1.68 37.45
N THR A 242 5.81 -2.58 37.40
CA THR A 242 7.17 -2.31 37.88
C THR A 242 8.01 -1.43 36.95
N SER A 243 7.59 -1.20 35.70
CA SER A 243 8.38 -0.49 34.68
C SER A 243 8.39 1.04 34.78
N LYS A 244 7.95 1.64 35.89
CA LYS A 244 8.02 3.09 36.10
C LYS A 244 9.47 3.57 36.22
N VAL A 245 10.03 4.00 35.09
CA VAL A 245 10.93 5.17 34.93
C VAL A 245 12.19 5.18 35.83
N GLU A 246 13.28 4.58 35.35
CA GLU A 246 14.63 5.06 35.64
C GLU A 246 14.97 6.23 34.70
N THR A 247 14.41 7.42 34.93
CA THR A 247 15.10 8.67 34.56
C THR A 247 15.83 9.18 35.78
N GLY A 248 17.09 8.79 35.92
CA GLY A 248 17.98 9.32 36.95
C GLY A 248 19.33 8.63 36.96
N TYR A 249 20.35 9.41 36.60
CA TYR A 249 21.77 9.21 36.91
C TYR A 249 22.63 8.29 36.03
N HIS A 250 23.37 8.98 35.17
CA HIS A 250 24.77 8.71 34.83
C HIS A 250 25.60 8.30 36.07
N GLU A 251 26.64 7.50 35.81
CA GLU A 251 27.65 6.95 36.74
C GLU A 251 27.24 5.77 37.63
N VAL A 252 27.55 4.55 37.20
CA VAL A 252 28.69 3.75 37.73
C VAL A 252 29.12 2.73 36.66
N VAL A 253 29.96 3.15 35.70
CA VAL A 253 30.77 2.22 34.89
C VAL A 253 32.14 2.10 35.54
N LYS A 254 32.19 1.45 36.71
CA LYS A 254 33.36 0.74 37.26
C LYS A 254 32.74 -0.22 38.29
N THR A 255 32.56 -1.50 38.01
CA THR A 255 33.61 -2.52 38.12
C THR A 255 32.92 -3.87 37.89
N ALA A 256 33.70 -4.87 37.47
CA ALA A 256 33.32 -6.28 37.35
C ALA A 256 32.77 -6.72 35.99
N SER A 257 33.71 -6.77 35.02
CA SER A 257 33.91 -7.96 34.21
C SER A 257 33.68 -9.24 35.03
N SER A 258 32.54 -9.90 34.83
CA SER A 258 32.49 -11.36 34.90
C SER A 258 31.18 -11.89 34.31
N LYS A 259 31.32 -12.60 33.19
CA LYS A 259 30.48 -13.70 32.72
C LYS A 259 28.96 -13.41 32.60
N LEU A 260 28.51 -13.16 31.37
CA LEU A 260 27.34 -13.90 30.90
C LEU A 260 27.49 -14.23 29.40
N ARG A 261 27.54 -15.53 29.14
CA ARG A 261 27.62 -16.14 27.81
C ARG A 261 26.23 -16.08 27.18
N PHE A 262 26.11 -15.45 26.01
CA PHE A 262 24.98 -15.71 25.12
C PHE A 262 25.19 -17.07 24.47
N THR A 263 24.53 -18.10 24.98
CA THR A 263 24.43 -19.40 24.31
C THR A 263 23.28 -19.35 23.32
N HIS A 264 23.67 -19.33 22.06
CA HIS A 264 22.85 -19.61 20.88
C HIS A 264 22.66 -21.14 20.78
N VAL A 265 21.43 -21.64 20.96
CA VAL A 265 21.05 -23.04 20.68
C VAL A 265 19.52 -23.04 20.46
N VAL A 266 18.90 -23.68 19.45
CA VAL A 266 19.22 -24.91 18.73
C VAL A 266 18.61 -24.84 17.32
N GLY A 267 19.43 -25.09 16.30
CA GLY A 267 18.96 -25.56 14.98
C GLY A 267 18.86 -27.09 14.99
N VAL A 268 17.80 -27.59 14.36
CA VAL A 268 17.44 -29.01 14.20
C VAL A 268 18.55 -29.80 13.51
N GLU A 269 18.85 -30.97 14.08
CA GLU A 269 19.90 -31.89 13.67
C GLU A 269 19.44 -32.83 12.55
N THR A 270 20.27 -33.01 11.51
CA THR A 270 20.27 -34.24 10.71
C THR A 270 21.70 -34.74 10.49
N ARG A 271 21.88 -36.02 10.86
CA ARG A 271 23.12 -36.80 10.79
C ARG A 271 23.67 -36.93 9.36
N ARG A 272 25.00 -36.85 9.21
CA ARG A 272 25.70 -37.70 8.22
C ARG A 272 27.14 -38.08 8.61
N VAL A 273 27.30 -39.40 8.59
CA VAL A 273 28.45 -40.32 8.52
C VAL A 273 29.83 -39.74 8.16
N LYS A 274 30.84 -40.23 8.90
CA LYS A 274 32.29 -40.05 8.75
C LYS A 274 32.82 -40.53 7.37
N GLY A 275 33.84 -39.85 6.86
CA GLY A 275 34.98 -40.55 6.25
C GLY A 275 35.61 -39.91 5.00
N LEU A 276 36.91 -39.66 5.14
CA LEU A 276 37.96 -39.73 4.11
C LEU A 276 38.43 -38.44 3.40
N ARG A 277 39.74 -38.48 3.11
CA ARG A 277 40.72 -37.42 2.92
C ARG A 277 40.85 -36.93 1.48
N ARG A 278 41.43 -35.73 1.38
CA ARG A 278 42.47 -35.25 0.44
C ARG A 278 42.07 -34.74 -0.96
N SER A 279 42.49 -33.48 -1.18
CA SER A 279 43.36 -33.00 -2.29
C SER A 279 42.74 -32.45 -3.59
N LYS A 280 42.95 -31.13 -3.74
CA LYS A 280 43.39 -30.31 -4.91
C LYS A 280 42.58 -30.24 -6.23
N ARG A 281 42.61 -28.98 -6.77
CA ARG A 281 42.58 -28.52 -8.18
C ARG A 281 41.19 -28.46 -8.83
N SER A 282 40.64 -27.27 -9.09
CA SER A 282 40.78 -26.37 -10.27
C SER A 282 40.19 -26.92 -11.57
N ASP A 283 39.47 -26.01 -12.24
CA ASP A 283 39.12 -25.91 -13.66
C ASP A 283 37.74 -26.45 -14.13
N SER A 284 36.86 -25.46 -14.35
CA SER A 284 36.15 -25.08 -15.60
C SER A 284 35.38 -26.11 -16.48
N VAL A 285 34.34 -25.54 -17.12
CA VAL A 285 33.72 -25.91 -18.41
C VAL A 285 32.42 -26.75 -18.41
N GLN A 286 31.33 -26.03 -18.73
CA GLN A 286 30.23 -26.28 -19.69
C GLN A 286 29.55 -27.66 -19.86
N SER A 287 28.21 -27.55 -19.85
CA SER A 287 27.26 -27.98 -20.90
C SER A 287 26.46 -29.29 -20.77
N ASN A 288 25.16 -29.10 -21.01
CA ASN A 288 24.18 -29.92 -21.73
C ASN A 288 23.48 -31.15 -21.09
N VAL A 289 22.21 -30.91 -20.72
CA VAL A 289 20.91 -31.59 -21.04
C VAL A 289 20.91 -32.94 -21.80
N PRO A 290 19.77 -33.66 -21.95
CA PRO A 290 18.77 -34.28 -21.02
C PRO A 290 18.68 -35.83 -21.20
N LEU A 291 17.77 -36.53 -20.49
CA LEU A 291 16.68 -37.36 -21.09
C LEU A 291 16.06 -38.38 -20.12
N ARG A 292 14.72 -38.51 -20.23
CA ARG A 292 13.85 -39.70 -20.01
C ARG A 292 14.02 -40.46 -18.69
N GLY A 293 13.04 -40.53 -17.80
CA GLY A 293 11.65 -40.92 -18.04
C GLY A 293 11.46 -42.41 -17.75
N ARG A 294 10.81 -42.77 -16.62
CA ARG A 294 9.95 -43.95 -16.49
C ARG A 294 9.24 -43.98 -15.13
N ARG A 295 7.93 -44.26 -15.22
CA ARG A 295 7.00 -44.64 -14.15
C ARG A 295 7.47 -45.91 -13.43
N ALA A 296 7.17 -46.02 -12.13
CA ALA A 296 6.73 -47.26 -11.51
C ALA A 296 5.82 -46.97 -10.31
N ARG A 297 4.75 -47.77 -10.22
CA ARG A 297 3.70 -47.79 -9.22
C ARG A 297 4.08 -48.64 -8.01
N LEU A 298 3.46 -48.30 -6.88
CA LEU A 298 2.86 -49.15 -5.83
C LEU A 298 3.74 -50.12 -5.04
N ILE A 299 3.61 -50.02 -3.71
CA ILE A 299 3.28 -51.06 -2.70
C ILE A 299 3.20 -50.29 -1.35
N THR A 300 2.02 -49.99 -0.79
CA THR A 300 1.26 -50.69 0.28
C THR A 300 2.08 -51.27 1.45
N GLU A 301 1.89 -50.67 2.64
CA GLU A 301 1.83 -51.25 4.01
C GLU A 301 1.69 -50.03 4.96
N ALA A 302 0.59 -49.74 5.69
CA ALA A 302 -0.19 -50.47 6.69
C ALA A 302 0.50 -50.66 8.06
N SER A 303 -0.32 -50.54 9.12
CA SER A 303 -0.09 -50.72 10.58
C SER A 303 0.70 -49.61 11.30
N SER A 304 0.05 -48.72 12.07
CA SER A 304 -0.66 -48.88 13.37
C SER A 304 0.28 -48.70 14.56
N ILE A 305 -0.12 -47.82 15.49
CA ILE A 305 -0.28 -48.08 16.94
C ILE A 305 -0.92 -46.84 17.57
N ALA A 306 -2.02 -47.12 18.26
CA ALA A 306 -2.78 -46.22 19.10
C ALA A 306 -2.23 -46.22 20.55
N CYS A 307 -2.52 -45.15 21.30
CA CYS A 307 -2.80 -45.17 22.75
C CYS A 307 -3.25 -43.74 23.11
N SER A 308 -4.51 -43.38 23.37
CA SER A 308 -5.57 -43.85 24.28
C SER A 308 -5.42 -43.44 25.75
N SER A 309 -6.53 -42.94 26.29
CA SER A 309 -6.92 -42.69 27.70
C SER A 309 -6.70 -41.24 28.19
N CYS A 310 -7.69 -40.48 28.70
CA CYS A 310 -9.01 -40.71 29.32
C CYS A 310 -9.97 -39.57 28.88
N ARG A 311 -11.25 -39.68 28.44
CA ARG A 311 -12.50 -40.31 28.96
C ARG A 311 -12.82 -39.94 30.42
N THR A 312 -14.02 -39.59 30.88
CA THR A 312 -15.40 -39.37 30.37
C THR A 312 -16.21 -38.89 31.59
N VAL A 313 -17.50 -38.55 31.35
CA VAL A 313 -18.70 -38.64 32.22
C VAL A 313 -19.47 -37.32 32.06
N ASP A 314 -20.75 -37.23 31.71
CA ASP A 314 -21.82 -38.09 31.15
C ASP A 314 -23.00 -37.09 30.94
N THR A 315 -23.70 -37.05 29.78
CA THR A 315 -25.05 -37.65 29.52
C THR A 315 -26.08 -37.36 30.63
N ASP A 316 -27.33 -36.96 30.44
CA ASP A 316 -28.31 -37.12 29.35
C ASP A 316 -29.58 -36.30 29.70
N MET A 317 -30.50 -36.16 28.72
CA MET A 317 -31.98 -36.21 28.80
C MET A 317 -32.61 -35.18 27.84
N LEU A 318 -33.11 -35.63 26.66
CA LEU A 318 -34.53 -35.94 26.37
C LEU A 318 -35.43 -34.67 26.35
N GLY A 319 -36.22 -34.33 25.33
CA GLY A 319 -36.60 -34.95 24.07
C GLY A 319 -37.88 -34.26 23.53
N SER A 320 -38.12 -34.42 22.22
CA SER A 320 -39.42 -34.55 21.55
C SER A 320 -40.40 -33.36 21.36
N ALA A 321 -40.79 -33.22 20.07
CA ALA A 321 -42.12 -32.92 19.50
C ALA A 321 -42.71 -31.49 19.53
N ALA A 322 -43.03 -30.94 18.35
CA ALA A 322 -44.38 -30.93 17.74
C ALA A 322 -44.60 -29.71 16.83
N ASP A 323 -45.31 -29.96 15.73
CA ASP A 323 -45.95 -29.01 14.81
C ASP A 323 -46.82 -27.95 15.51
N VAL A 324 -47.09 -26.83 14.83
CA VAL A 324 -48.42 -26.15 14.70
C VAL A 324 -48.31 -24.96 13.73
N GLU A 325 -49.41 -24.79 12.99
CA GLU A 325 -49.73 -23.95 11.83
C GLU A 325 -49.85 -22.42 12.07
N ASP A 326 -50.05 -21.74 10.93
CA ASP A 326 -50.94 -20.58 10.65
C ASP A 326 -50.45 -19.12 10.73
N ASP A 327 -50.38 -18.54 9.52
CA ASP A 327 -51.11 -17.35 9.03
C ASP A 327 -51.29 -16.10 9.93
N LEU A 328 -50.77 -14.97 9.44
CA LEU A 328 -51.39 -13.64 9.60
C LEU A 328 -50.83 -12.59 8.59
N VAL A 329 -51.45 -12.57 7.41
CA VAL A 329 -52.17 -11.46 6.75
C VAL A 329 -51.95 -9.99 7.19
N ASN A 330 -51.90 -9.13 6.16
CA ASN A 330 -52.11 -7.66 6.06
C ASN A 330 -50.95 -6.73 6.50
N GLY A 331 -50.55 -5.68 5.79
CA GLY A 331 -51.19 -4.87 4.73
C GLY A 331 -50.85 -3.39 5.00
N ILE A 332 -51.14 -2.49 4.03
CA ILE A 332 -51.15 -1.00 4.13
C ILE A 332 -49.81 -0.34 3.70
N VAL A 333 -49.68 0.14 2.45
CA VAL A 333 -50.05 1.50 1.91
C VAL A 333 -49.17 2.61 2.46
N VAL A 334 -48.40 3.27 1.58
CA VAL A 334 -48.02 4.69 1.73
C VAL A 334 -48.06 5.37 0.36
N ASP A 335 -48.74 6.51 0.39
CA ASP A 335 -49.09 7.48 -0.64
C ASP A 335 -47.96 7.95 -1.57
N VAL A 336 -48.37 8.26 -2.81
CA VAL A 336 -47.69 9.18 -3.71
C VAL A 336 -48.65 10.35 -3.93
N ASP A 337 -48.33 11.48 -3.31
CA ASP A 337 -48.91 12.82 -3.53
C ASP A 337 -47.72 13.68 -3.99
N GLU A 338 -47.59 14.01 -5.28
CA GLU A 338 -48.19 15.16 -5.98
C GLU A 338 -47.59 16.50 -5.55
N SER A 339 -46.89 17.18 -6.48
CA SER A 339 -47.14 18.58 -6.88
C SER A 339 -45.92 19.23 -7.56
N ASP A 340 -46.05 19.34 -8.87
CA ASP A 340 -45.84 20.51 -9.75
C ASP A 340 -45.01 21.72 -9.33
N GLY A 341 -44.32 22.27 -10.36
CA GLY A 341 -43.81 23.63 -10.38
C GLY A 341 -43.22 24.05 -11.72
N SER A 342 -44.06 24.25 -12.75
CA SER A 342 -43.76 25.13 -13.90
C SER A 342 -43.98 26.59 -13.45
N THR A 343 -43.09 27.55 -13.70
CA THR A 343 -43.06 28.47 -14.86
C THR A 343 -42.13 29.64 -14.50
N GLY A 344 -41.48 30.26 -15.49
CA GLY A 344 -40.72 31.49 -15.34
C GLY A 344 -39.73 31.71 -16.47
#